data_AF-A0A8J8FMI7-F1
#
_entry.id   AF-A0A8J8FMI7-F1
#
_cell.length_a   1.000
_cell.length_b   1.000
_cell.length_c   1.000
_cell.angle_alpha   90.00
_cell.angle_beta   90.00
_cell.angle_gamma   90.00
#
_symmetry.space_group_name_H-M   'P 1'
#
loop_
_entity.id
_entity.type
_entity.pdbx_description
1 polymer ?
#
loop_
_entity_poly.entity_id
_entity_poly.type
_entity_poly.pdbx_seq_one_letter_code
_entity_poly.pdbx_strand_id
1 'polypeptide(L)'
;MKQLYVPYYAEHLTKKLSFVLSGTVPDLEEKQLYGVLLASAYSTHNDSVIENTKNIAKDFVDESTINAALSAAVLARVKFEHKGLPSLESEIKIDSLDEDDLQAIDVTTEQASACIKNQKDDTDFQLFLLAASFINNFDNYLEMLVQQNLVSKNAINTVVQIAALIQSIAEMPGEAS
;
A
#
# COMPACT_ATOMS: atom_id res chain seq x y z
N MET A 1 14.28 -18.25 8.59
CA MET A 1 14.01 -16.80 8.46
C MET A 1 13.08 -16.62 7.27
N LYS A 2 11.90 -16.02 7.48
CA LYS A 2 10.98 -15.67 6.38
C LYS A 2 11.52 -14.38 5.76
N GLN A 3 11.84 -14.37 4.46
CA GLN A 3 12.46 -13.24 3.79
C GLN A 3 11.85 -13.09 2.39
N LEU A 4 11.57 -11.85 1.97
CA LEU A 4 11.20 -11.57 0.59
C LEU A 4 12.31 -12.03 -0.35
N TYR A 5 11.91 -12.73 -1.42
CA TYR A 5 12.84 -13.13 -2.46
C TYR A 5 13.36 -11.87 -3.18
N VAL A 6 14.66 -11.62 -3.05
CA VAL A 6 15.37 -10.55 -3.73
C VAL A 6 16.54 -11.18 -4.48
N PRO A 7 16.72 -10.94 -5.79
CA PRO A 7 17.82 -11.52 -6.54
C PRO A 7 19.19 -11.19 -5.93
N TYR A 8 20.17 -12.09 -6.11
CA TYR A 8 21.50 -11.93 -5.52
C TYR A 8 22.19 -10.62 -5.93
N TYR A 9 21.97 -10.16 -7.17
CA TYR A 9 22.53 -8.90 -7.68
C TYR A 9 21.92 -7.64 -7.01
N ALA A 10 20.84 -7.79 -6.26
CA ALA A 10 20.13 -6.73 -5.56
C ALA A 10 20.32 -6.76 -4.03
N GLU A 11 21.49 -7.24 -3.57
CA GLU A 11 21.87 -7.34 -2.15
C GLU A 11 21.63 -6.04 -1.35
N HIS A 12 21.78 -4.88 -1.99
CA HIS A 12 21.53 -3.57 -1.38
C HIS A 12 20.05 -3.36 -0.99
N LEU A 13 19.09 -3.87 -1.77
CA LEU A 13 17.67 -3.84 -1.41
C LEU A 13 17.38 -4.79 -0.28
N THR A 14 18.01 -5.97 -0.28
CA THR A 14 17.91 -6.92 0.83
C THR A 14 18.35 -6.29 2.14
N LYS A 15 19.48 -5.57 2.15
CA LYS A 15 19.99 -4.86 3.34
C LYS A 15 19.03 -3.76 3.80
N LYS A 16 18.49 -2.97 2.87
CA LYS A 16 17.50 -1.92 3.19
C LYS A 16 16.23 -2.53 3.78
N LEU A 17 15.73 -3.62 3.19
CA LEU A 17 14.56 -4.31 3.70
C LEU A 17 14.82 -4.89 5.09
N SER A 18 15.96 -5.53 5.31
CA SER A 18 16.34 -6.02 6.63
C SER A 18 16.41 -4.89 7.65
N PHE A 19 16.94 -3.71 7.29
CA PHE A 19 16.95 -2.54 8.16
C PHE A 19 15.53 -2.08 8.52
N VAL A 20 14.63 -1.98 7.52
CA VAL A 20 13.22 -1.63 7.73
C VAL A 20 12.51 -2.66 8.64
N LEU A 21 12.78 -3.96 8.46
CA LEU A 21 12.14 -5.03 9.22
C LEU A 21 12.75 -5.29 10.61
N SER A 22 13.98 -4.86 10.86
CA SER A 22 14.70 -5.13 12.13
C SER A 22 14.80 -3.94 13.07
N GLY A 23 14.44 -2.74 12.60
CA GLY A 23 14.54 -1.51 13.37
C GLY A 23 13.19 -0.95 13.80
N THR A 24 13.21 -0.11 14.83
CA THR A 24 12.16 0.88 15.05
C THR A 24 12.19 1.87 13.90
N VAL A 25 11.29 1.70 12.94
CA VAL A 25 11.08 2.69 11.88
C VAL A 25 10.50 3.94 12.54
N PRO A 26 11.20 5.09 12.51
CA PRO A 26 10.70 6.29 13.18
C PRO A 26 9.32 6.67 12.66
N ASP A 27 8.45 7.07 13.57
CA ASP A 27 7.11 7.58 13.28
C ASP A 27 6.10 6.55 12.71
N LEU A 28 6.41 5.24 12.76
CA LEU A 28 5.47 4.15 12.48
C LEU A 28 5.47 3.10 13.60
N GLU A 29 4.28 2.71 14.03
CA GLU A 29 4.11 1.54 14.90
C GLU A 29 4.29 0.23 14.11
N GLU A 30 4.53 -0.88 14.82
CA GLU A 30 4.76 -2.19 14.19
C GLU A 30 3.60 -2.61 13.27
N LYS A 31 2.36 -2.46 13.76
CA LYS A 31 1.15 -2.71 12.96
C LYS A 31 1.11 -1.87 11.68
N GLN A 32 1.45 -0.59 11.79
CA GLN A 32 1.45 0.36 10.66
C GLN A 32 2.54 -0.01 9.65
N LEU A 33 3.74 -0.36 10.11
CA LEU A 33 4.83 -0.81 9.26
C LEU A 33 4.43 -2.02 8.41
N TYR A 34 3.90 -3.06 9.05
CA TYR A 34 3.50 -4.29 8.34
C TYR A 34 2.26 -4.08 7.46
N GLY A 35 1.32 -3.22 7.86
CA GLY A 35 0.21 -2.84 6.99
C GLY A 35 0.64 -2.02 5.76
N VAL A 36 1.61 -1.11 5.91
CA VAL A 36 2.21 -0.35 4.79
C VAL A 36 2.96 -1.28 3.83
N LEU A 37 3.72 -2.25 4.35
CA LEU A 37 4.38 -3.28 3.55
C LEU A 37 3.36 -4.09 2.74
N LEU A 38 2.26 -4.52 3.37
CA LEU A 38 1.17 -5.25 2.71
C LEU A 38 0.48 -4.41 1.62
N ALA A 39 0.09 -3.18 1.93
CA ALA A 39 -0.58 -2.29 0.97
C ALA A 39 0.31 -2.01 -0.25
N SER A 40 1.61 -1.83 0.00
CA SER A 40 2.62 -1.67 -1.04
C SER A 40 2.72 -2.93 -1.89
N ALA A 41 2.85 -4.11 -1.27
CA ALA A 41 2.96 -5.39 -1.96
C ALA A 41 1.73 -5.68 -2.83
N TYR A 42 0.52 -5.48 -2.30
CA TYR A 42 -0.73 -5.62 -3.05
C TYR A 42 -0.81 -4.70 -4.26
N SER A 43 -0.23 -3.50 -4.16
CA SER A 43 -0.21 -2.53 -5.26
C SER A 43 0.81 -2.87 -6.36
N THR A 44 1.72 -3.83 -6.13
CA THR A 44 2.71 -4.24 -7.15
C THR A 44 2.18 -5.28 -8.14
N HIS A 45 1.10 -5.99 -7.82
CA HIS A 45 0.58 -7.14 -8.59
C HIS A 45 1.58 -8.26 -8.84
N ASN A 46 2.63 -8.37 -8.02
CA ASN A 46 3.60 -9.45 -8.08
C ASN A 46 3.24 -10.51 -7.03
N ASP A 47 2.69 -11.65 -7.47
CA ASP A 47 2.21 -12.74 -6.60
C ASP A 47 3.26 -13.20 -5.58
N SER A 48 4.52 -13.31 -6.02
CA SER A 48 5.63 -13.71 -5.16
C SER A 48 5.91 -12.68 -4.07
N VAL A 49 5.91 -11.39 -4.41
CA VAL A 49 6.09 -10.30 -3.44
C VAL A 49 4.91 -10.25 -2.47
N ILE A 50 3.68 -10.39 -2.97
CA ILE A 50 2.46 -10.41 -2.17
C ILE A 50 2.50 -11.57 -1.17
N GLU A 51 2.74 -12.80 -1.63
CA GLU A 51 2.71 -13.99 -0.78
C GLU A 51 3.82 -13.93 0.29
N ASN A 52 5.04 -13.58 -0.10
CA ASN A 52 6.16 -13.46 0.84
C ASN A 52 5.92 -12.37 1.89
N THR A 53 5.42 -11.20 1.46
CA THR A 53 5.09 -10.11 2.38
C THR A 53 3.97 -10.51 3.34
N LYS A 54 2.93 -11.18 2.84
CA LYS A 54 1.82 -11.69 3.66
C LYS A 54 2.28 -12.71 4.69
N ASN A 55 3.20 -13.61 4.32
CA ASN A 55 3.76 -14.63 5.21
C ASN A 55 4.60 -14.05 6.35
N ILE A 56 5.25 -12.90 6.10
CA ILE A 56 5.99 -12.14 7.12
C ILE A 56 5.00 -11.38 8.00
N ALA A 57 4.09 -10.61 7.40
CA ALA A 57 3.21 -9.68 8.13
C ALA A 57 2.20 -10.38 9.05
N LYS A 58 1.72 -11.58 8.69
CA LYS A 58 0.76 -12.36 9.51
C LYS A 58 1.22 -12.65 10.94
N ASP A 59 2.52 -12.59 11.22
CA ASP A 59 3.05 -12.78 12.57
C ASP A 59 2.90 -11.51 13.45
N PHE A 60 2.58 -10.36 12.85
CA PHE A 60 2.59 -9.03 13.48
C PHE A 60 1.27 -8.25 13.34
N VAL A 61 0.40 -8.63 12.40
CA VAL A 61 -0.89 -7.97 12.17
C VAL A 61 -2.05 -8.95 12.16
N ASP A 62 -3.23 -8.46 12.51
CA ASP A 62 -4.48 -9.22 12.46
C ASP A 62 -5.09 -9.25 11.05
N GLU A 63 -6.09 -10.11 10.86
CA GLU A 63 -6.80 -10.24 9.58
C GLU A 63 -7.51 -8.93 9.17
N SER A 64 -7.97 -8.15 10.14
CA SER A 64 -8.55 -6.82 9.90
C SER A 64 -7.56 -5.89 9.22
N THR A 65 -6.31 -5.82 9.71
CA THR A 65 -5.25 -5.00 9.11
C THR A 65 -4.86 -5.49 7.73
N ILE A 66 -4.81 -6.81 7.51
CA ILE A 66 -4.53 -7.39 6.19
C ILE A 66 -5.61 -6.95 5.19
N ASN A 67 -6.88 -7.06 5.58
CA ASN A 67 -8.01 -6.65 4.74
C ASN A 67 -8.01 -5.13 4.51
N ALA A 68 -7.67 -4.32 5.52
CA ALA A 68 -7.56 -2.88 5.37
C ALA A 68 -6.45 -2.47 4.38
N ALA A 69 -5.28 -3.11 4.46
CA ALA A 69 -4.17 -2.88 3.54
C ALA A 69 -4.52 -3.28 2.09
N LEU A 70 -5.22 -4.40 1.92
CA LEU A 70 -5.74 -4.87 0.64
C LEU A 70 -6.73 -3.87 0.04
N SER A 71 -7.68 -3.41 0.84
CA SER A 71 -8.68 -2.43 0.42
C SER A 71 -8.08 -1.07 0.07
N ALA A 72 -7.03 -0.64 0.77
CA ALA A 72 -6.27 0.54 0.42
C ALA A 72 -5.62 0.42 -0.97
N ALA A 73 -5.07 -0.76 -1.29
CA ALA A 73 -4.52 -1.06 -2.62
C ALA A 73 -5.59 -1.01 -3.72
N VAL A 74 -6.77 -1.60 -3.48
CA VAL A 74 -7.91 -1.53 -4.41
C VAL A 74 -8.34 -0.08 -4.65
N LEU A 75 -8.50 0.68 -3.56
CA LEU A 75 -8.97 2.06 -3.63
C LEU A 75 -8.00 2.97 -4.40
N ALA A 76 -6.70 2.79 -4.23
CA ALA A 76 -5.68 3.56 -4.97
C ALA A 76 -5.74 3.35 -6.49
N ARG A 77 -6.42 2.31 -6.98
CA ARG A 77 -6.61 2.03 -8.42
C ARG A 77 -7.92 2.58 -8.96
N VAL A 78 -8.86 2.94 -8.10
CA VAL A 78 -10.12 3.57 -8.52
C VAL A 78 -9.78 4.91 -9.16
N LYS A 79 -10.19 5.12 -10.41
CA LYS A 79 -10.06 6.43 -11.07
C LYS A 79 -11.13 7.38 -10.53
N PHE A 80 -10.72 8.55 -10.08
CA PHE A 80 -11.63 9.58 -9.57
C PHE A 80 -11.95 10.55 -10.70
N GLU A 81 -13.23 10.68 -11.06
CA GLU A 81 -13.68 11.76 -11.94
C GLU A 81 -13.84 13.06 -11.15
N HIS A 82 -12.89 13.98 -11.29
CA HIS A 82 -13.00 15.33 -10.73
C HIS A 82 -13.93 16.19 -11.60
N LYS A 83 -15.26 16.05 -11.46
CA LYS A 83 -16.22 16.94 -12.12
C LYS A 83 -16.27 18.31 -11.45
N GLY A 84 -15.39 19.21 -11.87
CA GLY A 84 -15.47 20.65 -11.55
C GLY A 84 -15.31 20.99 -10.06
N LEU A 85 -14.77 20.07 -9.26
CA LEU A 85 -14.44 20.26 -7.85
C LEU A 85 -12.93 20.15 -7.66
N PRO A 86 -12.33 20.84 -6.66
CA PRO A 86 -10.98 20.53 -6.20
C PRO A 86 -10.90 19.04 -5.84
N SER A 87 -9.74 18.40 -6.07
CA SER A 87 -9.55 16.95 -5.95
C SER A 87 -9.99 16.32 -4.62
N LEU A 88 -10.20 17.15 -3.60
CA LEU A 88 -10.51 16.78 -2.22
C LEU A 88 -12.02 16.81 -1.89
N GLU A 89 -12.86 17.27 -2.81
CA GLU A 89 -14.32 17.39 -2.62
C GLU A 89 -15.13 16.48 -3.56
N SER A 90 -14.47 15.72 -4.45
CA SER A 90 -15.15 14.85 -5.41
C SER A 90 -15.83 13.65 -4.74
N GLU A 91 -17.13 13.48 -5.02
CA GLU A 91 -17.84 12.23 -4.73
C GLU A 91 -17.16 11.06 -5.46
N ILE A 92 -16.93 9.97 -4.72
CA ILE A 92 -16.34 8.75 -5.25
C ILE A 92 -17.37 8.08 -6.16
N LYS A 93 -17.18 8.21 -7.47
CA LYS A 93 -17.87 7.36 -8.45
C LYS A 93 -16.96 6.21 -8.83
N ILE A 94 -17.29 5.04 -8.31
CA ILE A 94 -16.71 3.76 -8.74
C ILE A 94 -17.34 3.43 -10.12
N ASP A 95 -17.05 4.24 -11.14
CA ASP A 95 -17.68 4.09 -12.46
C ASP A 95 -17.00 3.01 -13.33
N SER A 96 -15.84 2.50 -12.93
CA SER A 96 -15.21 1.32 -13.54
C SER A 96 -14.06 0.81 -12.67
N LEU A 97 -14.36 -0.15 -11.79
CA LEU A 97 -13.35 -1.15 -11.47
C LEU A 97 -13.39 -2.11 -12.65
N ASP A 98 -12.32 -2.21 -13.44
CA ASP A 98 -12.24 -3.24 -14.47
C ASP A 98 -12.37 -4.61 -13.77
N GLU A 99 -13.15 -5.54 -14.33
CA GLU A 99 -13.33 -6.87 -13.73
C GLU A 99 -11.99 -7.60 -13.57
N ASP A 100 -11.01 -7.31 -14.45
CA ASP A 100 -9.64 -7.82 -14.35
C ASP A 100 -8.90 -7.28 -13.11
N ASP A 101 -9.21 -6.05 -12.67
CA ASP A 101 -8.64 -5.42 -11.48
C ASP A 101 -9.26 -5.94 -10.18
N LEU A 102 -10.52 -6.37 -10.23
CA LEU A 102 -11.19 -7.08 -9.15
C LEU A 102 -10.73 -8.54 -9.05
N GLN A 103 -10.55 -9.21 -10.20
CA GLN A 103 -10.07 -10.60 -10.28
C GLN A 103 -8.61 -10.74 -9.83
N ALA A 104 -7.76 -9.73 -10.04
CA ALA A 104 -6.39 -9.73 -9.55
C ALA A 104 -6.26 -9.64 -8.02
N ILE A 105 -7.34 -9.30 -7.30
CA ILE A 105 -7.26 -8.93 -5.88
C ILE A 105 -8.20 -9.76 -4.98
N ASP A 106 -9.11 -10.58 -5.53
CA ASP A 106 -10.08 -11.40 -4.76
C ASP A 106 -10.85 -10.58 -3.70
N VAL A 107 -11.24 -9.34 -4.07
CA VAL A 107 -12.02 -8.43 -3.23
C VAL A 107 -13.31 -8.06 -3.95
N THR A 108 -14.44 -8.21 -3.28
CA THR A 108 -15.74 -7.86 -3.86
C THR A 108 -15.95 -6.35 -3.92
N THR A 109 -16.76 -5.87 -4.87
CA THR A 109 -17.16 -4.46 -4.99
C THR A 109 -17.79 -3.92 -3.69
N GLU A 110 -18.44 -4.79 -2.91
CA GLU A 110 -18.99 -4.46 -1.59
C GLU A 110 -17.91 -4.24 -0.54
N GLN A 111 -16.84 -5.06 -0.53
CA GLN A 111 -15.68 -4.87 0.33
C GLN A 111 -14.94 -3.56 -0.02
N ALA A 112 -14.77 -3.25 -1.31
CA ALA A 112 -14.21 -1.97 -1.75
C ALA A 112 -15.08 -0.78 -1.30
N SER A 113 -16.40 -0.87 -1.46
CA SER A 113 -17.37 0.17 -1.08
C SER A 113 -17.47 0.38 0.44
N ALA A 114 -17.33 -0.68 1.24
CA ALA A 114 -17.32 -0.60 2.70
C ALA A 114 -16.05 0.11 3.23
N CYS A 115 -14.91 -0.09 2.58
CA CYS A 115 -13.66 0.56 2.95
C CYS A 115 -13.65 2.06 2.62
N ILE A 116 -14.43 2.46 1.61
CA ILE A 116 -14.61 3.86 1.24
C ILE A 116 -15.35 4.67 2.32
N LYS A 117 -16.26 4.05 3.10
CA LYS A 117 -17.07 4.77 4.10
C LYS A 117 -16.31 5.19 5.37
N ASN A 118 -15.13 4.62 5.66
CA ASN A 118 -14.36 4.87 6.88
C ASN A 118 -13.12 5.77 6.67
N GLN A 119 -13.04 6.45 5.52
CA GLN A 119 -11.81 7.06 4.98
C GLN A 119 -11.18 8.23 5.74
N LYS A 120 -11.78 8.82 6.79
CA LYS A 120 -11.27 10.11 7.31
C LYS A 120 -10.63 10.04 8.70
N ASP A 121 -11.04 9.09 9.53
CA ASP A 121 -10.67 9.08 10.95
C ASP A 121 -9.63 8.00 11.33
N ASP A 122 -9.34 7.06 10.41
CA ASP A 122 -8.37 5.99 10.65
C ASP A 122 -6.99 6.35 10.06
N THR A 123 -6.05 6.68 10.96
CA THR A 123 -4.66 7.03 10.61
C THR A 123 -3.92 5.85 9.98
N ASP A 124 -4.18 4.61 10.42
CA ASP A 124 -3.53 3.42 9.88
C ASP A 124 -3.94 3.25 8.41
N PHE A 125 -5.23 3.39 8.12
CA PHE A 125 -5.74 3.32 6.76
C PHE A 125 -5.19 4.43 5.86
N GLN A 126 -5.00 5.65 6.37
CA GLN A 126 -4.36 6.73 5.58
C GLN A 126 -2.94 6.37 5.18
N LEU A 127 -2.17 5.74 6.07
CA LEU A 127 -0.80 5.30 5.78
C LEU A 127 -0.78 4.19 4.73
N PHE A 128 -1.71 3.24 4.81
CA PHE A 128 -1.84 2.16 3.82
C PHE A 128 -2.23 2.71 2.45
N LEU A 129 -3.21 3.61 2.42
CA LEU A 129 -3.66 4.25 1.19
C LEU A 129 -2.56 5.12 0.58
N LEU A 130 -1.77 5.83 1.39
CA LEU A 130 -0.61 6.59 0.90
C LEU A 130 0.40 5.67 0.20
N ALA A 131 0.73 4.53 0.81
CA ALA A 131 1.67 3.56 0.25
C ALA A 131 1.18 3.04 -1.11
N ALA A 132 -0.08 2.64 -1.18
CA ALA A 132 -0.71 2.17 -2.40
C ALA A 132 -0.82 3.25 -3.48
N SER A 133 -1.17 4.47 -3.08
CA SER A 133 -1.30 5.64 -3.95
C SER A 133 0.01 6.00 -4.63
N PHE A 134 1.13 5.90 -3.89
CA PHE A 134 2.46 6.16 -4.42
C PHE A 134 2.82 5.20 -5.56
N ILE A 135 2.43 3.93 -5.48
CA ILE A 135 2.72 2.92 -6.50
C ILE A 135 1.77 3.04 -7.70
N ASN A 136 0.47 3.24 -7.44
CA ASN A 136 -0.55 3.29 -8.48
C ASN A 136 -0.71 4.67 -9.16
N ASN A 137 0.15 5.64 -8.83
CA ASN A 137 0.03 7.04 -9.27
C ASN A 137 -1.36 7.63 -9.00
N PHE A 138 -1.86 7.43 -7.77
CA PHE A 138 -3.10 8.05 -7.33
C PHE A 138 -2.84 9.52 -6.98
N ASP A 139 -2.81 10.34 -8.03
CA ASP A 139 -2.49 11.76 -7.98
C ASP A 139 -3.43 12.52 -7.04
N ASN A 140 -2.88 13.51 -6.32
CA ASN A 140 -3.54 14.39 -5.33
C ASN A 140 -3.74 13.81 -3.91
N TYR A 141 -3.57 12.51 -3.66
CA TYR A 141 -3.75 11.98 -2.30
C TYR A 141 -2.66 12.44 -1.32
N LEU A 142 -1.41 12.50 -1.78
CA LEU A 142 -0.31 13.05 -0.97
C LEU A 142 -0.53 14.52 -0.64
N GLU A 143 -1.02 15.31 -1.59
CA GLU A 143 -1.36 16.72 -1.35
C GLU A 143 -2.50 16.85 -0.33
N MET A 144 -3.52 16.00 -0.41
CA MET A 144 -4.61 15.94 0.58
C MET A 144 -4.07 15.75 2.00
N LEU A 145 -3.23 14.72 2.21
CA LEU A 145 -2.71 14.38 3.52
C LEU A 145 -1.89 15.52 4.12
N VAL A 146 -1.10 16.20 3.28
CA VAL A 146 -0.31 17.36 3.69
C VAL A 146 -1.21 18.56 4.04
N GLN A 147 -2.24 18.85 3.24
CA GLN A 147 -3.14 19.98 3.47
C GLN A 147 -4.03 19.77 4.71
N GLN A 148 -4.54 18.56 4.92
CA GLN A 148 -5.40 18.23 6.05
C GLN A 148 -4.62 17.87 7.32
N ASN A 149 -3.29 17.78 7.25
CA ASN A 149 -2.40 17.43 8.35
C ASN A 149 -2.83 16.14 9.09
N LEU A 150 -3.28 15.14 8.32
CA LEU A 150 -3.78 13.86 8.84
C LEU A 150 -2.64 12.93 9.29
N VAL A 151 -1.45 13.10 8.71
CA VAL A 151 -0.28 12.27 8.96
C VAL A 151 0.96 13.18 9.07
N SER A 152 1.91 12.81 9.94
CA SER A 152 3.16 13.57 10.09
C SER A 152 4.00 13.53 8.82
N LYS A 153 4.74 14.61 8.52
CA LYS A 153 5.64 14.66 7.35
C LYS A 153 6.71 13.56 7.37
N ASN A 154 7.17 13.17 8.55
CA ASN A 154 8.14 12.09 8.70
C ASN A 154 7.51 10.75 8.33
N ALA A 155 6.31 10.44 8.85
CA ALA A 155 5.59 9.22 8.50
C ALA A 155 5.31 9.15 7.00
N ILE A 156 4.91 10.26 6.36
CA ILE A 156 4.74 10.33 4.89
C ILE A 156 6.03 9.93 4.17
N ASN A 157 7.16 10.55 4.51
CA ASN A 157 8.45 10.25 3.89
C ASN A 157 8.86 8.78 4.11
N THR A 158 8.68 8.27 5.33
CA THR A 158 8.96 6.87 5.66
C THR A 158 8.11 5.90 4.83
N VAL A 159 6.80 6.14 4.73
CA VAL A 159 5.87 5.31 3.95
C VAL A 159 6.28 5.30 2.47
N VAL A 160 6.58 6.46 1.89
CA VAL A 160 7.02 6.57 0.49
C VAL A 160 8.30 5.77 0.24
N GLN A 161 9.26 5.81 1.17
CA GLN A 161 10.50 5.02 1.05
C GLN A 161 10.25 3.50 1.10
N ILE A 162 9.33 3.06 1.95
CA ILE A 162 8.93 1.64 2.03
C ILE A 162 8.23 1.22 0.74
N ALA A 163 7.28 2.01 0.25
CA ALA A 163 6.55 1.73 -0.97
C ALA A 163 7.49 1.65 -2.19
N ALA A 164 8.42 2.60 -2.32
CA ALA A 164 9.44 2.59 -3.36
C ALA A 164 10.35 1.35 -3.28
N LEU A 165 10.72 0.91 -2.08
CA LEU A 165 11.53 -0.29 -1.87
C LEU A 165 10.79 -1.55 -2.34
N ILE A 166 9.52 -1.71 -1.95
CA ILE A 166 8.70 -2.85 -2.34
C ILE A 166 8.45 -2.87 -3.85
N GLN A 167 8.13 -1.72 -4.45
CA GLN A 167 7.99 -1.59 -5.90
C GLN A 167 9.30 -1.97 -6.62
N SER A 168 10.44 -1.48 -6.13
CA SER A 168 11.74 -1.82 -6.70
C SER A 168 12.04 -3.31 -6.65
N ILE A 169 11.62 -4.01 -5.59
CA ILE A 169 11.76 -5.47 -5.47
C ILE A 169 10.85 -6.19 -6.47
N ALA A 170 9.61 -5.73 -6.62
CA ALA A 170 8.63 -6.33 -7.53
C ALA A 170 8.97 -6.18 -9.01
N GLU A 171 9.61 -5.08 -9.40
CA GLU A 171 10.08 -4.82 -10.76
C GLU A 171 11.36 -5.58 -11.14
N MET A 172 12.03 -6.22 -10.17
CA MET A 172 13.25 -6.96 -10.47
C MET A 172 12.93 -8.16 -11.35
N PRO A 173 13.65 -8.34 -12.47
CA PRO A 173 13.50 -9.53 -13.27
C PRO A 173 13.87 -10.74 -12.42
N GLY A 174 12.91 -11.65 -12.24
CA GLY A 174 13.18 -12.96 -11.66
C GLY A 174 14.26 -13.67 -12.47
N GLU A 175 15.10 -14.48 -11.81
CA GLU A 175 15.94 -15.41 -12.56
C GLU A 175 15.01 -16.33 -13.37
N ALA A 176 15.13 -16.28 -14.70
CA ALA A 176 14.45 -17.21 -15.58
C ALA A 176 14.74 -18.63 -15.09
N SER A 177 13.70 -19.28 -14.56
CA SER A 177 13.73 -20.67 -14.09
C SER A 177 13.88 -21.61 -15.28
#